data_AF-V5RDN9-F1
#
_entry.id   AF-V5RDN9-F1
#
_cell.length_a   1.000
_cell.length_b   1.000
_cell.length_c   1.000
_cell.angle_alpha   90.00
_cell.angle_beta   90.00
_cell.angle_gamma   90.00
#
_symmetry.space_group_name_H-M   'P 1'
#
loop_
_entity.id
_entity.type
_entity.pdbx_description
1 polymer ?
#
loop_
_entity_poly.entity_id
_entity_poly.type
_entity_poly.pdbx_seq_one_letter_code
_entity_poly.pdbx_strand_id
1 'polypeptide(L)'
;MNRILNPRLVFTSHVNNISMYAFLQSELGCIGRFQTSGTSTLRYIIGDKEGIIFCINLMHGKLRTPKNKRFNDLIKLFNIKYSLNIAESLLDTSNFGDNSWLAGFTEADGHFGIKYVESKPKSETRKRSVSESVSLKFRLDQRAYDKPTSSNMLPFMENLALFLRCNVKSYNSNKSHSEVLSLSVASIDKIRLLINYFEKYPLLGEKWDNYNKWSTVYYMIISKKHLTEKGRLEIRSLIGLDVTQV
;
A
#
# COMPACT_ATOMS: atom_id res chain seq x y z
N MET A 1 35.78 -17.15 6.53
CA MET A 1 34.89 -17.90 5.63
C MET A 1 34.13 -16.87 4.79
N ASN A 2 34.53 -16.63 3.53
CA ASN A 2 33.84 -15.68 2.65
C ASN A 2 32.47 -16.26 2.29
N ARG A 3 31.42 -15.82 2.97
CA ARG A 3 30.05 -16.23 2.70
C ARG A 3 29.70 -15.79 1.28
N ILE A 4 29.53 -16.74 0.36
CA ILE A 4 29.10 -16.44 -1.00
C ILE A 4 27.71 -15.77 -0.91
N LEU A 5 27.66 -14.48 -1.20
CA LEU A 5 26.42 -13.72 -1.29
C LEU A 5 25.70 -14.14 -2.57
N ASN A 6 24.60 -14.87 -2.39
CA ASN A 6 23.63 -15.15 -3.44
C ASN A 6 22.45 -14.20 -3.24
N PRO A 7 22.44 -13.04 -3.93
CA PRO A 7 21.35 -12.07 -3.82
C PRO A 7 20.03 -12.72 -4.24
N ARG A 8 18.93 -12.24 -3.65
CA ARG A 8 17.57 -12.68 -3.94
C ARG A 8 16.64 -11.48 -3.89
N LEU A 9 15.67 -11.44 -4.78
CA LEU A 9 14.49 -10.58 -4.64
C LEU A 9 13.44 -11.36 -3.86
N VAL A 10 12.91 -10.77 -2.79
CA VAL A 10 11.96 -11.43 -1.90
C VAL A 10 10.81 -10.47 -1.61
N PHE A 11 9.62 -10.86 -2.04
CA PHE A 11 8.37 -10.21 -1.67
C PHE A 11 7.75 -11.02 -0.54
N THR A 12 7.37 -10.36 0.55
CA THR A 12 6.79 -11.02 1.73
C THR A 12 5.45 -10.40 2.05
N SER A 13 4.41 -11.22 2.21
CA SER A 13 3.08 -10.79 2.61
C SER A 13 2.38 -11.88 3.44
N HIS A 14 1.16 -11.59 3.89
CA HIS A 14 0.28 -12.59 4.48
C HIS A 14 -0.12 -13.65 3.44
N VAL A 15 -0.35 -14.89 3.87
CA VAL A 15 -0.67 -16.05 3.01
C VAL A 15 -1.89 -15.83 2.11
N ASN A 16 -2.84 -15.02 2.56
CA ASN A 16 -4.03 -14.67 1.77
C ASN A 16 -3.70 -13.93 0.46
N ASN A 17 -2.51 -13.36 0.32
CA ASN A 17 -2.06 -12.72 -0.92
C ASN A 17 -1.43 -13.72 -1.92
N ILE A 18 -1.61 -15.02 -1.72
CA ILE A 18 -1.10 -16.06 -2.63
C ILE A 18 -1.62 -15.87 -4.06
N SER A 19 -2.89 -15.52 -4.25
CA SER A 19 -3.46 -15.32 -5.59
C SER A 19 -2.80 -14.15 -6.31
N MET A 20 -2.53 -13.05 -5.60
CA MET A 20 -1.80 -11.90 -6.16
C MET A 20 -0.37 -12.30 -6.54
N TYR A 21 0.32 -13.06 -5.70
CA TYR A 21 1.68 -13.52 -6.01
C TYR A 21 1.72 -14.56 -7.14
N ALA A 22 0.71 -15.43 -7.26
CA ALA A 22 0.56 -16.37 -8.37
C ALA A 22 0.31 -15.61 -9.70
N PHE A 23 -0.55 -14.60 -9.67
CA PHE A 23 -0.76 -13.70 -10.81
C PHE A 23 0.54 -12.96 -11.20
N LEU A 24 1.24 -12.35 -10.23
CA LEU A 24 2.53 -11.72 -10.53
C LEU A 24 3.54 -12.71 -11.10
N GLN A 25 3.60 -13.94 -10.58
CA GLN A 25 4.48 -14.97 -11.12
C GLN A 25 4.15 -15.32 -12.57
N SER A 26 2.86 -15.43 -12.94
CA SER A 26 2.48 -15.69 -14.34
C SER A 26 2.88 -14.54 -15.27
N GLU A 27 2.67 -13.29 -14.84
CA GLU A 27 3.06 -12.09 -15.60
C GLU A 27 4.58 -11.97 -15.77
N LEU A 28 5.36 -12.54 -14.85
CA LEU A 28 6.83 -12.55 -14.89
C LEU A 28 7.39 -13.77 -15.64
N GLY A 29 6.57 -14.54 -16.37
CA GLY A 29 7.04 -15.71 -17.12
C GLY A 29 7.34 -16.93 -16.23
N CYS A 30 6.59 -17.09 -15.15
CA CYS A 30 6.68 -18.20 -14.20
C CYS A 30 8.03 -18.32 -13.46
N ILE A 31 8.79 -17.23 -13.33
CA ILE A 31 10.05 -17.21 -12.59
C ILE A 31 9.85 -17.22 -11.07
N GLY A 32 10.87 -17.66 -10.32
CA GLY A 32 10.86 -17.68 -8.86
C GLY A 32 10.03 -18.80 -8.24
N ARG A 33 9.89 -18.77 -6.91
CA ARG A 33 9.19 -19.80 -6.14
C ARG A 33 8.48 -19.21 -4.93
N PHE A 34 7.44 -19.91 -4.48
CA PHE A 34 6.78 -19.61 -3.21
C PHE A 34 7.42 -20.35 -2.05
N GLN A 35 7.38 -19.74 -0.87
CA GLN A 35 7.78 -20.34 0.39
C GLN A 35 6.92 -19.81 1.51
N THR A 36 6.26 -20.72 2.23
CA THR A 36 5.56 -20.40 3.47
C THR A 36 6.55 -20.44 4.65
N SER A 37 6.28 -19.63 5.67
CA SER A 37 7.08 -19.55 6.90
C SER A 37 6.15 -19.30 8.07
N GLY A 38 6.19 -20.18 9.08
CA GLY A 38 5.22 -20.12 10.18
C GLY A 38 3.79 -20.35 9.69
N THR A 39 2.81 -19.74 10.36
CA THR A 39 1.37 -19.99 10.10
C THR A 39 0.78 -19.12 9.00
N SER A 40 1.32 -17.93 8.76
CA SER A 40 0.64 -16.92 7.93
C SER A 40 1.54 -16.11 7.01
N THR A 41 2.86 -16.34 7.01
CA THR A 41 3.77 -15.59 6.13
C THR A 41 4.04 -16.34 4.84
N LEU A 42 3.84 -15.66 3.72
CA LEU A 42 4.15 -16.11 2.39
C LEU A 42 5.28 -15.27 1.80
N ARG A 43 6.25 -15.94 1.17
CA ARG A 43 7.34 -15.31 0.43
C ARG A 43 7.29 -15.73 -1.04
N TYR A 44 7.35 -14.76 -1.94
CA TYR A 44 7.67 -14.97 -3.34
C TYR A 44 9.14 -14.60 -3.57
N ILE A 45 9.94 -15.58 -4.01
CA ILE A 45 11.41 -15.50 -4.01
C ILE A 45 11.93 -15.74 -5.43
N ILE A 46 12.68 -14.77 -5.94
CA ILE A 46 13.44 -14.88 -7.20
C ILE A 46 14.91 -14.85 -6.83
N GLY A 47 15.66 -15.90 -7.18
CA GLY A 47 17.02 -16.12 -6.69
C GLY A 47 17.99 -16.67 -7.72
N ASP A 48 17.50 -17.12 -8.86
CA ASP A 48 18.34 -17.52 -9.99
C ASP A 48 18.82 -16.28 -10.77
N LYS A 49 19.94 -16.44 -11.48
CA LYS A 49 20.62 -15.35 -12.19
C LYS A 49 19.70 -14.70 -13.23
N GLU A 50 19.08 -15.51 -14.08
CA GLU A 50 18.30 -15.01 -15.22
C GLU A 50 17.02 -14.30 -14.75
N GLY A 51 16.33 -14.85 -13.75
CA GLY A 51 15.18 -14.20 -13.12
C GLY A 51 15.53 -12.87 -12.47
N ILE A 52 16.69 -12.76 -11.80
CA ILE A 52 17.11 -11.47 -11.23
C ILE A 52 17.47 -10.47 -12.32
N ILE A 53 18.18 -10.86 -13.37
CA ILE A 53 18.51 -9.98 -14.51
C ILE A 53 17.22 -9.49 -15.19
N PHE A 54 16.25 -10.38 -15.40
CA PHE A 54 14.94 -10.04 -15.91
C PHE A 54 14.25 -8.98 -15.05
N CYS A 55 14.20 -9.18 -13.73
CA CYS A 55 13.63 -8.20 -12.81
C CYS A 55 14.39 -6.87 -12.78
N ILE A 56 15.73 -6.90 -12.91
CA ILE A 56 16.55 -5.69 -13.01
C ILE A 56 16.11 -4.88 -14.23
N ASN A 57 16.05 -5.51 -15.40
CA ASN A 57 15.64 -4.84 -16.64
C ASN A 57 14.20 -4.32 -16.55
N LEU A 58 13.30 -5.11 -15.94
CA LEU A 58 11.89 -4.74 -15.79
C LEU A 58 11.70 -3.52 -14.88
N MET A 59 12.45 -3.42 -13.78
CA MET A 59 12.33 -2.35 -12.78
C MET A 59 13.22 -1.14 -13.05
N HIS A 60 14.14 -1.25 -14.02
CA HIS A 60 15.08 -0.17 -14.38
C HIS A 60 14.33 1.12 -14.70
N GLY A 61 14.70 2.20 -14.01
CA GLY A 61 14.09 3.52 -14.16
C GLY A 61 12.65 3.64 -13.63
N LYS A 62 12.15 2.71 -12.80
CA LYS A 62 10.75 2.72 -12.29
C LYS A 62 10.60 2.93 -10.79
N LEU A 63 11.68 2.88 -10.00
CA LEU A 63 11.60 3.11 -8.56
C LEU A 63 11.53 4.61 -8.27
N ARG A 64 10.68 5.01 -7.31
CA ARG A 64 10.51 6.43 -6.91
C ARG A 64 10.98 6.75 -5.49
N THR A 65 11.36 5.73 -4.72
CA THR A 65 11.77 5.91 -3.32
C THR A 65 13.28 5.72 -3.17
N PRO A 66 13.89 6.22 -2.08
CA PRO A 66 15.31 6.00 -1.80
C PRO A 66 15.75 4.53 -1.73
N LYS A 67 14.80 3.57 -1.67
CA LYS A 67 15.09 2.13 -1.83
C LYS A 67 15.80 1.80 -3.14
N ASN A 68 15.75 2.69 -4.14
CA ASN A 68 16.53 2.60 -5.37
C ASN A 68 18.04 2.46 -5.13
N LYS A 69 18.58 2.99 -4.02
CA LYS A 69 19.98 2.79 -3.64
C LYS A 69 20.34 1.31 -3.51
N ARG A 70 19.49 0.51 -2.84
CA ARG A 70 19.70 -0.94 -2.69
C ARG A 70 19.51 -1.70 -3.99
N PHE A 71 18.64 -1.19 -4.86
CA PHE A 71 18.48 -1.73 -6.20
C PHE A 71 19.73 -1.48 -7.06
N ASN A 72 20.33 -0.29 -6.98
CA ASN A 72 21.59 0.01 -7.64
C ASN A 72 22.77 -0.76 -7.04
N ASP A 73 22.78 -1.04 -5.73
CA ASP A 73 23.77 -1.95 -5.12
C ASP A 73 23.68 -3.36 -5.71
N LEU A 74 22.45 -3.86 -5.96
CA LEU A 74 22.21 -5.14 -6.63
C LEU A 74 22.75 -5.13 -8.07
N ILE A 75 22.47 -4.07 -8.84
CA ILE A 75 22.98 -3.89 -10.21
C ILE A 75 24.51 -3.92 -10.22
N LYS A 76 25.16 -3.14 -9.33
CA LYS A 76 26.62 -3.10 -9.19
C LYS A 76 27.20 -4.48 -8.89
N LEU A 77 26.59 -5.21 -7.96
CA LEU A 77 27.01 -6.57 -7.62
C LEU A 77 26.89 -7.52 -8.83
N PHE A 78 25.80 -7.43 -9.60
CA PHE A 78 25.60 -8.25 -10.80
C PHE A 78 26.59 -7.90 -11.91
N ASN A 79 26.87 -6.62 -12.14
CA ASN A 79 27.89 -6.17 -13.10
C ASN A 79 29.25 -6.79 -12.78
N ILE A 80 29.68 -6.74 -11.51
CA ILE A 80 30.96 -7.33 -11.08
C ILE A 80 30.93 -8.86 -11.21
N LYS A 81 29.88 -9.51 -10.71
CA LYS A 81 29.82 -10.98 -10.61
C LYS A 81 29.69 -11.67 -11.96
N TYR A 82 29.03 -11.03 -12.93
CA TYR A 82 28.69 -11.63 -14.22
C TYR A 82 29.25 -10.85 -15.42
N SER A 83 30.19 -9.92 -15.18
CA SER A 83 30.81 -9.09 -16.21
C SER A 83 29.79 -8.38 -17.11
N LEU A 84 28.75 -7.82 -16.48
CA LEU A 84 27.70 -7.04 -17.16
C LEU A 84 28.02 -5.55 -17.12
N ASN A 85 27.35 -4.78 -17.99
CA ASN A 85 27.46 -3.31 -18.05
C ASN A 85 26.10 -2.63 -17.94
N ILE A 86 25.29 -3.02 -16.95
CA ILE A 86 23.98 -2.42 -16.70
C ILE A 86 24.19 -1.06 -16.03
N ALA A 87 23.68 0.01 -16.64
CA ALA A 87 23.76 1.36 -16.10
C ALA A 87 22.99 1.48 -14.77
N GLU A 88 23.36 2.49 -13.97
CA GLU A 88 22.62 2.82 -12.76
C GLU A 88 21.16 3.15 -13.08
N SER A 89 20.22 2.61 -12.30
CA SER A 89 18.80 2.91 -12.42
C SER A 89 18.51 4.25 -11.74
N LEU A 90 18.02 5.22 -12.49
CA LEU A 90 17.59 6.52 -11.94
C LEU A 90 16.19 6.42 -11.32
N LEU A 91 15.84 7.41 -10.50
CA LEU A 91 14.49 7.52 -9.93
C LEU A 91 13.50 8.00 -10.99
N ASP A 92 12.31 7.39 -11.01
CA ASP A 92 11.18 7.86 -11.81
C ASP A 92 10.54 9.08 -11.14
N THR A 93 10.42 10.17 -11.88
CA THR A 93 9.83 11.45 -11.44
C THR A 93 8.55 11.82 -12.20
N SER A 94 8.01 10.88 -13.00
CA SER A 94 6.73 11.08 -13.70
C SER A 94 5.57 11.30 -12.73
N ASN A 95 4.51 11.96 -13.22
CA ASN A 95 3.35 12.26 -12.41
C ASN A 95 2.72 10.97 -11.84
N PHE A 96 2.29 11.01 -10.59
CA PHE A 96 1.65 9.86 -9.94
C PHE A 96 0.35 9.42 -10.62
N GLY A 97 -0.35 10.32 -11.34
CA GLY A 97 -1.59 10.00 -12.07
C GLY A 97 -1.38 9.34 -13.45
N ASP A 98 -0.15 9.29 -13.95
CA ASP A 98 0.12 8.88 -15.34
C ASP A 98 0.36 7.38 -15.50
N ASN A 99 0.53 6.65 -14.41
CA ASN A 99 0.73 5.20 -14.44
C ASN A 99 0.30 4.55 -13.12
N SER A 100 0.38 3.22 -13.07
CA SER A 100 -0.07 2.39 -11.95
C SER A 100 0.89 2.35 -10.75
N TRP A 101 1.93 3.18 -10.71
CA TRP A 101 2.95 3.12 -9.66
C TRP A 101 2.37 3.31 -8.24
N LEU A 102 1.47 4.27 -8.07
CA LEU A 102 0.82 4.53 -6.79
C LEU A 102 -0.14 3.38 -6.39
N ALA A 103 -0.63 2.58 -7.34
CA ALA A 103 -1.44 1.41 -7.04
C ALA A 103 -0.58 0.33 -6.35
N GLY A 104 0.59 0.02 -6.91
CA GLY A 104 1.54 -0.91 -6.28
C GLY A 104 2.05 -0.42 -4.92
N PHE A 105 2.32 0.88 -4.79
CA PHE A 105 2.73 1.45 -3.51
C PHE A 105 1.61 1.41 -2.44
N THR A 106 0.36 1.62 -2.86
CA THR A 106 -0.82 1.47 -2.01
C THR A 106 -1.06 0.01 -1.61
N GLU A 107 -0.86 -0.94 -2.53
CA GLU A 107 -0.93 -2.38 -2.25
C GLU A 107 0.01 -2.77 -1.11
N ALA A 108 1.21 -2.18 -1.07
CA ALA A 108 2.15 -2.38 0.03
C ALA A 108 1.70 -1.65 1.32
N ASP A 109 1.60 -0.32 1.29
CA ASP A 109 1.60 0.49 2.52
C ASP A 109 0.33 1.35 2.73
N GLY A 110 -0.63 1.30 1.81
CA GLY A 110 -1.90 2.03 1.91
C GLY A 110 -2.97 1.36 2.76
N HIS A 111 -3.94 2.14 3.22
CA HIS A 111 -5.06 1.69 4.03
C HIS A 111 -6.34 2.46 3.67
N PHE A 112 -7.41 1.70 3.41
CA PHE A 112 -8.76 2.21 3.16
C PHE A 112 -9.62 2.00 4.39
N GLY A 113 -9.82 3.07 5.16
CA GLY A 113 -10.58 3.06 6.40
C GLY A 113 -12.01 3.55 6.19
N ILE A 114 -12.96 2.75 6.66
CA ILE A 114 -14.37 3.14 6.82
C ILE A 114 -14.63 3.21 8.32
N LYS A 115 -15.01 4.39 8.82
CA LYS A 115 -15.39 4.57 10.22
C LYS A 115 -16.88 4.81 10.30
N TYR A 116 -17.57 3.88 10.95
CA TYR A 116 -18.96 4.01 11.35
C TYR A 116 -19.02 4.38 12.83
N VAL A 117 -19.83 5.37 13.18
CA VAL A 117 -20.12 5.77 14.55
C VAL A 117 -21.60 5.59 14.76
N GLU A 118 -21.99 4.71 15.67
CA GLU A 118 -23.39 4.51 16.03
C GLU A 118 -23.92 5.68 16.85
N SER A 119 -25.23 5.93 16.72
CA SER A 119 -25.87 6.87 17.62
C SER A 119 -25.83 6.35 19.05
N LYS A 120 -25.53 7.24 20.00
CA LYS A 120 -25.62 6.90 21.41
C LYS A 120 -26.32 8.00 22.19
N PRO A 121 -27.30 7.67 23.06
CA PRO A 121 -27.98 8.67 23.88
C PRO A 121 -27.01 9.27 24.90
N LYS A 122 -27.48 10.36 25.53
CA LYS A 122 -26.84 10.90 26.75
C LYS A 122 -26.94 9.86 27.87
N SER A 123 -25.92 9.81 28.71
CA SER A 123 -25.92 9.02 29.95
C SER A 123 -25.25 9.84 31.05
N GLU A 124 -25.32 9.38 32.30
CA GLU A 124 -24.65 10.06 33.43
C GLU A 124 -23.15 10.26 33.18
N THR A 125 -22.51 9.28 32.54
CA THR A 125 -21.10 9.32 32.14
C THR A 125 -20.85 9.98 30.79
N ARG A 126 -21.90 10.24 29.98
CA ARG A 126 -21.82 10.87 28.66
C ARG A 126 -22.70 12.11 28.56
N LYS A 127 -22.09 13.27 28.80
CA LYS A 127 -22.72 14.60 28.82
C LYS A 127 -23.40 15.02 27.50
N ARG A 128 -23.12 14.37 26.36
CA ARG A 128 -23.71 14.67 25.04
C ARG A 128 -24.08 13.39 24.29
N SER A 129 -25.17 13.43 23.52
CA SER A 129 -25.48 12.36 22.58
C SER A 129 -24.43 12.31 21.46
N VAL A 130 -24.24 11.13 20.89
CA VAL A 130 -23.42 10.93 19.70
C VAL A 130 -24.37 10.73 18.53
N SER A 131 -24.21 11.53 17.49
CA SER A 131 -24.93 11.33 16.25
C SER A 131 -24.30 10.20 15.46
N GLU A 132 -25.15 9.41 14.83
CA GLU A 132 -24.71 8.39 13.89
C GLU A 132 -23.99 9.05 12.71
N SER A 133 -22.84 8.50 12.30
CA SER A 133 -22.08 9.05 11.18
C SER A 133 -21.21 8.01 10.49
N VAL A 134 -20.98 8.22 9.20
CA VAL A 134 -20.06 7.44 8.37
C VAL A 134 -18.99 8.37 7.84
N SER A 135 -17.73 7.96 7.94
CA SER A 135 -16.59 8.72 7.42
C SER A 135 -15.58 7.80 6.75
N LEU A 136 -14.93 8.32 5.72
CA LEU A 136 -13.93 7.63 4.93
C LEU A 136 -12.55 8.23 5.17
N LYS A 137 -11.54 7.38 5.18
CA LYS A 137 -10.14 7.81 5.27
C LYS A 137 -9.26 6.92 4.40
N PHE A 138 -8.52 7.51 3.48
CA PHE A 138 -7.32 6.90 2.94
C PHE A 138 -6.12 7.30 3.82
N ARG A 139 -5.23 6.34 4.11
CA ARG A 139 -4.00 6.58 4.85
C ARG A 139 -2.85 5.81 4.19
N LEU A 140 -1.69 6.43 4.11
CA LEU A 140 -0.45 5.79 3.69
C LEU A 140 0.66 6.16 4.66
N ASP A 141 1.30 5.15 5.24
CA ASP A 141 2.35 5.33 6.24
C ASP A 141 3.67 4.76 5.72
N GLN A 142 4.76 5.49 5.92
CA GLN A 142 6.10 5.03 5.57
C GLN A 142 7.10 5.44 6.66
N ARG A 143 8.13 4.62 6.90
CA ARG A 143 9.21 5.04 7.82
C ARG A 143 9.91 6.28 7.28
N ALA A 144 10.25 7.22 8.15
CA ALA A 144 10.98 8.42 7.76
C ALA A 144 12.37 8.10 7.19
N TYR A 145 13.01 7.06 7.70
CA TYR A 145 14.32 6.60 7.24
C TYR A 145 14.30 5.12 6.89
N ASP A 146 14.86 4.79 5.73
CA ASP A 146 15.04 3.41 5.28
C ASP A 146 16.08 2.70 6.17
N LYS A 147 15.73 1.57 6.79
CA LYS A 147 16.61 0.91 7.78
C LYS A 147 17.99 0.53 7.23
N PRO A 148 18.12 -0.10 6.05
CA PRO A 148 19.41 -0.56 5.55
C PRO A 148 20.34 0.57 5.08
N THR A 149 19.79 1.71 4.68
CA THR A 149 20.56 2.78 4.02
C THR A 149 20.56 4.10 4.76
N SER A 150 19.74 4.25 5.79
CA SER A 150 19.43 5.50 6.50
C SER A 150 18.93 6.61 5.58
N SER A 151 18.42 6.26 4.38
CA SER A 151 18.00 7.26 3.41
C SER A 151 16.66 7.89 3.80
N ASN A 152 16.56 9.22 3.65
CA ASN A 152 15.40 10.01 4.04
C ASN A 152 14.24 9.86 3.02
N MET A 153 13.07 9.46 3.51
CA MET A 153 11.84 9.29 2.74
C MET A 153 11.02 10.59 2.61
N LEU A 154 11.31 11.61 3.43
CA LEU A 154 10.53 12.85 3.49
C LEU A 154 10.36 13.55 2.13
N PRO A 155 11.41 13.76 1.30
CA PRO A 155 11.23 14.43 0.02
C PRO A 155 10.26 13.70 -0.92
N PHE A 156 10.31 12.36 -0.91
CA PHE A 156 9.36 11.55 -1.66
C PHE A 156 7.93 11.69 -1.11
N MET A 157 7.77 11.65 0.22
CA MET A 157 6.45 11.77 0.86
C MET A 157 5.85 13.17 0.69
N GLU A 158 6.65 14.23 0.65
CA GLU A 158 6.21 15.59 0.34
C GLU A 158 5.68 15.70 -1.08
N ASN A 159 6.40 15.16 -2.07
CA ASN A 159 5.94 15.10 -3.45
C ASN A 159 4.63 14.32 -3.59
N LEU A 160 4.50 13.18 -2.91
CA LEU A 160 3.26 12.42 -2.89
C LEU A 160 2.13 13.16 -2.17
N ALA A 161 2.43 13.91 -1.11
CA ALA A 161 1.45 14.72 -0.38
C ALA A 161 0.87 15.84 -1.25
N LEU A 162 1.69 16.49 -2.08
CA LEU A 162 1.24 17.48 -3.05
C LEU A 162 0.22 16.89 -4.03
N PHE A 163 0.53 15.71 -4.59
CA PHE A 163 -0.39 15.00 -5.48
C PHE A 163 -1.71 14.62 -4.78
N LEU A 164 -1.63 14.09 -3.56
CA LEU A 164 -2.79 13.71 -2.74
C LEU A 164 -3.53 14.91 -2.12
N ARG A 165 -3.03 16.13 -2.31
CA ARG A 165 -3.57 17.38 -1.75
C ARG A 165 -3.73 17.31 -0.23
N CYS A 166 -2.77 16.71 0.46
CA CYS A 166 -2.72 16.58 1.91
C CYS A 166 -1.38 17.05 2.47
N ASN A 167 -1.27 17.08 3.80
CA ASN A 167 -0.02 17.42 4.48
C ASN A 167 0.68 16.13 4.95
N VAL A 168 2.00 16.14 4.95
CA VAL A 168 2.79 15.11 5.65
C VAL A 168 2.65 15.35 7.14
N LYS A 169 2.34 14.30 7.88
CA LYS A 169 2.44 14.28 9.35
C LYS A 169 3.51 13.29 9.77
N SER A 170 4.15 13.50 10.91
CA SER A 170 5.05 12.51 11.50
C SER A 170 4.57 12.09 12.89
N TYR A 171 4.89 10.85 13.26
CA TYR A 171 4.69 10.35 14.61
C TYR A 171 5.68 9.21 14.92
N ASN A 172 5.96 9.00 16.20
CA ASN A 172 6.77 7.88 16.65
C ASN A 172 5.92 6.62 16.81
N SER A 173 6.28 5.56 16.10
CA SER A 173 5.59 4.28 16.19
C SER A 173 6.17 3.42 17.31
N ASN A 174 5.42 3.22 18.39
CA ASN A 174 5.83 2.36 19.51
C ASN A 174 6.12 0.91 19.05
N LYS A 175 5.36 0.39 18.08
CA LYS A 175 5.55 -0.97 17.55
C LYS A 175 6.87 -1.13 16.81
N SER A 176 7.33 -0.09 16.13
CA SER A 176 8.48 -0.18 15.23
C SER A 176 9.72 0.58 15.71
N HIS A 177 9.60 1.31 16.82
CA HIS A 177 10.59 2.21 17.42
C HIS A 177 11.24 3.11 16.35
N SER A 178 10.44 3.63 15.43
CA SER A 178 10.91 4.53 14.37
C SER A 178 9.90 5.63 14.10
N GLU A 179 10.40 6.77 13.64
CA GLU A 179 9.57 7.84 13.09
C GLU A 179 8.87 7.35 11.81
N VAL A 180 7.57 7.63 11.72
CA VAL A 180 6.71 7.30 10.58
C VAL A 180 6.14 8.59 10.02
N LEU A 181 6.27 8.75 8.71
CA LEU A 181 5.61 9.76 7.91
C LEU A 181 4.25 9.22 7.45
N SER A 182 3.21 10.04 7.59
CA SER A 182 1.83 9.67 7.31
C SER A 182 1.16 10.67 6.40
N LEU A 183 0.55 10.15 5.33
CA LEU A 183 -0.36 10.87 4.45
C LEU A 183 -1.78 10.42 4.76
N SER A 184 -2.72 11.36 4.80
CA SER A 184 -4.11 11.05 5.13
C SER A 184 -5.07 11.94 4.35
N VAL A 185 -6.02 11.31 3.66
CA VAL A 185 -7.08 11.97 2.90
C VAL A 185 -8.43 11.53 3.46
N ALA A 186 -9.19 12.45 4.03
CA ALA A 186 -10.49 12.18 4.64
C ALA A 186 -11.61 13.11 4.16
N SER A 187 -11.28 14.21 3.48
CA SER A 187 -12.27 15.07 2.84
C SER A 187 -12.86 14.35 1.63
N ILE A 188 -14.18 14.28 1.54
CA ILE A 188 -14.91 13.62 0.46
C ILE A 188 -14.53 14.17 -0.92
N ASP A 189 -14.35 15.49 -1.05
CA ASP A 189 -13.93 16.11 -2.31
C ASP A 189 -12.54 15.66 -2.74
N LYS A 190 -11.61 15.53 -1.78
CA LYS A 190 -10.24 15.06 -2.05
C LYS A 190 -10.19 13.56 -2.32
N ILE A 191 -11.08 12.78 -1.69
CA ILE A 191 -11.22 11.33 -1.94
C ILE A 191 -11.55 11.04 -3.40
N ARG A 192 -12.30 11.92 -4.08
CA ARG A 192 -12.62 11.76 -5.51
C ARG A 192 -11.38 11.53 -6.38
N LEU A 193 -10.26 12.19 -6.06
CA LEU A 193 -9.00 12.00 -6.78
C LEU A 193 -8.50 10.54 -6.68
N LEU A 194 -8.63 9.93 -5.50
CA LEU A 194 -8.25 8.53 -5.28
C LEU A 194 -9.22 7.56 -5.96
N ILE A 195 -10.53 7.86 -5.93
CA ILE A 195 -11.54 7.06 -6.65
C ILE A 195 -11.18 6.98 -8.13
N ASN A 196 -11.03 8.14 -8.79
CA ASN A 196 -10.68 8.22 -10.21
C ASN A 196 -9.35 7.51 -10.52
N TYR A 197 -8.36 7.61 -9.62
CA TYR A 197 -7.05 6.98 -9.81
C TYR A 197 -7.15 5.44 -9.79
N PHE A 198 -7.80 4.86 -8.77
CA PHE A 198 -7.88 3.40 -8.61
C PHE A 198 -8.89 2.74 -9.55
N GLU A 199 -9.85 3.50 -10.11
CA GLU A 199 -10.66 3.04 -11.25
C GLU A 199 -9.81 2.86 -12.52
N LYS A 200 -8.86 3.78 -12.76
CA LYS A 200 -7.93 3.71 -13.89
C LYS A 200 -6.81 2.69 -13.67
N TYR A 201 -6.32 2.56 -12.44
CA TYR A 201 -5.25 1.65 -12.06
C TYR A 201 -5.67 0.79 -10.86
N PRO A 202 -6.34 -0.34 -11.10
CA PRO A 202 -6.84 -1.21 -10.05
C PRO A 202 -5.74 -1.78 -9.14
N LEU A 203 -6.13 -2.08 -7.91
CA LEU A 203 -5.34 -2.88 -6.98
C LEU A 203 -5.48 -4.38 -7.33
N LEU A 204 -4.58 -5.21 -6.82
CA LEU A 204 -4.51 -6.64 -7.19
C LEU A 204 -4.73 -7.59 -6.01
N GLY A 205 -4.32 -7.20 -4.81
CA GLY A 205 -4.36 -8.05 -3.63
C GLY A 205 -5.64 -7.90 -2.81
N GLU A 206 -5.61 -8.35 -1.56
CA GLU A 206 -6.75 -8.18 -0.63
C GLU A 206 -7.16 -6.71 -0.45
N LYS A 207 -6.26 -5.75 -0.73
CA LYS A 207 -6.61 -4.33 -0.67
C LYS A 207 -7.57 -3.90 -1.76
N TRP A 208 -7.69 -4.67 -2.86
CA TRP A 208 -8.75 -4.47 -3.85
C TRP A 208 -10.13 -4.58 -3.21
N ASP A 209 -10.37 -5.62 -2.41
CA ASP A 209 -11.65 -5.80 -1.70
C ASP A 209 -11.91 -4.68 -0.70
N ASN A 210 -10.86 -4.25 0.02
CA ASN A 210 -10.97 -3.11 0.94
C ASN A 210 -11.30 -1.81 0.20
N TYR A 211 -10.67 -1.57 -0.95
CA TYR A 211 -10.97 -0.43 -1.82
C TYR A 211 -12.40 -0.50 -2.35
N ASN A 212 -12.87 -1.65 -2.83
CA ASN A 212 -14.22 -1.80 -3.36
C ASN A 212 -15.29 -1.49 -2.31
N LYS A 213 -15.11 -1.99 -1.08
CA LYS A 213 -16.00 -1.62 0.03
C LYS A 213 -15.95 -0.11 0.28
N TRP A 214 -14.76 0.46 0.30
CA TRP A 214 -14.54 1.89 0.56
C TRP A 214 -15.12 2.80 -0.53
N SER A 215 -14.97 2.43 -1.81
CA SER A 215 -15.53 3.15 -2.96
C SER A 215 -17.06 3.03 -3.01
N THR A 216 -17.61 1.87 -2.64
CA THR A 216 -19.06 1.68 -2.50
C THR A 216 -19.63 2.66 -1.47
N VAL A 217 -19.03 2.73 -0.28
CA VAL A 217 -19.45 3.70 0.75
C VAL A 217 -19.27 5.14 0.27
N TYR A 218 -18.21 5.44 -0.49
CA TYR A 218 -18.04 6.77 -1.11
C TYR A 218 -19.24 7.14 -1.98
N TYR A 219 -19.67 6.27 -2.89
CA TYR A 219 -20.83 6.52 -3.74
C TYR A 219 -22.14 6.62 -2.95
N MET A 220 -22.28 5.89 -1.83
CA MET A 220 -23.41 6.04 -0.90
C MET A 220 -23.38 7.39 -0.15
N ILE A 221 -22.19 7.94 0.09
CA ILE A 221 -22.03 9.29 0.66
C ILE A 221 -22.45 10.35 -0.35
N ILE A 222 -21.93 10.28 -1.58
CA ILE A 222 -22.26 11.21 -2.66
C ILE A 222 -23.76 11.23 -2.97
N SER A 223 -24.40 10.06 -3.00
CA SER A 223 -25.85 9.93 -3.24
C SER A 223 -26.72 10.17 -2.00
N LYS A 224 -26.14 10.56 -0.86
CA LYS A 224 -26.82 10.73 0.43
C LYS A 224 -27.55 9.49 0.98
N LYS A 225 -27.39 8.31 0.37
CA LYS A 225 -27.99 7.04 0.83
C LYS A 225 -27.57 6.66 2.24
N HIS A 226 -26.34 7.01 2.65
CA HIS A 226 -25.85 6.84 4.02
C HIS A 226 -26.68 7.55 5.10
N LEU A 227 -27.54 8.51 4.74
CA LEU A 227 -28.48 9.18 5.66
C LEU A 227 -29.79 8.42 5.85
N THR A 228 -30.03 7.36 5.08
CA THR A 228 -31.22 6.51 5.19
C THR A 228 -30.95 5.30 6.08
N GLU A 229 -31.98 4.77 6.74
CA GLU A 229 -31.86 3.55 7.55
C GLU A 229 -31.38 2.36 6.72
N LYS A 230 -31.98 2.14 5.54
CA LYS A 230 -31.55 1.08 4.60
C LYS A 230 -30.08 1.21 4.22
N GLY A 231 -29.64 2.42 3.84
CA GLY A 231 -28.23 2.65 3.47
C GLY A 231 -27.27 2.47 4.64
N ARG A 232 -27.69 2.77 5.87
CA ARG A 232 -26.88 2.52 7.07
C ARG A 232 -26.73 1.03 7.37
N LEU A 233 -27.81 0.25 7.25
CA LEU A 233 -27.77 -1.21 7.38
C LEU A 233 -26.85 -1.84 6.33
N GLU A 234 -26.93 -1.38 5.08
CA GLU A 234 -26.05 -1.83 4.01
C GLU A 234 -24.57 -1.55 4.32
N ILE A 235 -24.24 -0.33 4.80
CA ILE A 235 -22.87 0.01 5.21
C ILE A 235 -22.40 -0.88 6.36
N ARG A 236 -23.22 -1.11 7.40
CA ARG A 236 -22.88 -1.97 8.54
C ARG A 236 -22.58 -3.40 8.10
N SER A 237 -23.43 -3.96 7.23
CA SER A 237 -23.22 -5.29 6.65
C SER A 237 -21.90 -5.37 5.89
N LEU A 238 -21.60 -4.36 5.05
CA LEU A 238 -20.40 -4.31 4.22
C LEU A 238 -19.09 -4.32 5.04
N ILE A 239 -19.09 -3.66 6.21
CA ILE A 239 -17.92 -3.52 7.08
C ILE A 239 -17.91 -4.52 8.25
N GLY A 240 -18.89 -5.42 8.32
CA GLY A 240 -18.98 -6.46 9.35
C GLY A 240 -19.33 -5.94 10.74
N LEU A 241 -20.03 -4.81 10.86
CA LEU A 241 -20.52 -4.23 12.12
C LEU A 241 -21.97 -4.66 12.46
N ASP A 242 -22.35 -5.88 12.09
CA ASP A 242 -23.31 -6.78 12.77
C ASP A 242 -24.03 -7.70 11.78
N VAL A 243 -23.90 -9.01 12.05
CA VAL A 243 -24.99 -9.97 11.93
C VAL A 243 -25.07 -10.69 13.27
N THR A 244 -25.34 -9.96 14.36
CA THR A 244 -25.89 -10.57 15.57
C THR A 244 -27.38 -10.34 15.58
N GLN A 245 -28.06 -11.47 15.68
CA GLN A 245 -29.47 -11.70 15.43
C GLN A 245 -30.39 -10.91 16.36
N VAL A 246 -31.62 -10.74 15.85
CA VAL A 246 -32.86 -10.41 16.57
C VAL A 246 -32.94 -11.08 17.94
#